data_AF-A0A9E5THD7-F1
#
_entry.id   AF-A0A9E5THD7-F1
#
_cell.length_a   1.000
_cell.length_b   1.000
_cell.length_c   1.000
_cell.angle_alpha   90.00
_cell.angle_beta   90.00
_cell.angle_gamma   90.00
#
_symmetry.space_group_name_H-M   'P 1'
#
loop_
_entity.id
_entity.type
_entity.pdbx_description
1 polymer ?
#
loop_
_entity_poly.entity_id
_entity_poly.type
_entity_poly.pdbx_seq_one_letter_code
_entity_poly.pdbx_strand_id
1 'polypeptide(L)' 'MAKFFIRRLLLMLLTMVIVSIAVFLITEAAPGNVARNVLGVHITPEQEASFLNQ' A
#
# COMPACT_ATOMS: atom_id res chain seq x y z
N MET A 1 4.54 -26.06 -27.01
CA MET A 1 4.69 -26.04 -25.54
C MET A 1 5.22 -24.71 -25.01
N ALA A 2 6.34 -24.17 -25.51
CA ALA A 2 6.91 -22.89 -25.03
C ALA A 2 5.92 -21.71 -25.01
N LYS A 3 5.09 -21.55 -26.05
CA LYS A 3 4.03 -20.52 -26.11
C LYS A 3 3.03 -20.60 -24.94
N PHE A 4 2.69 -21.82 -24.50
CA PHE A 4 1.80 -22.02 -23.36
C PHE A 4 2.46 -21.61 -22.05
N PHE A 5 3.73 -22.01 -21.85
CA PHE A 5 4.51 -21.64 -20.67
C PHE A 5 4.73 -20.13 -20.56
N ILE A 6 5.12 -19.47 -21.66
CA ILE A 6 5.34 -18.02 -21.68
C ILE A 6 4.04 -17.26 -21.36
N ARG A 7 2.94 -17.64 -22.00
CA ARG A 7 1.62 -17.03 -21.71
C ARG A 7 1.23 -17.21 -20.25
N ARG A 8 1.45 -18.41 -19.69
CA ARG A 8 1.15 -18.71 -18.28
C ARG A 8 2.01 -17.90 -17.32
N LEU A 9 3.31 -17.79 -17.60
CA LEU A 9 4.26 -17.03 -16.78
C LEU A 9 3.92 -15.53 -16.78
N LEU A 10 3.62 -14.97 -17.95
CA LEU A 10 3.23 -13.56 -18.07
C LEU A 10 1.92 -13.27 -17.33
N LEU A 11 0.92 -14.16 -17.45
CA LEU A 11 -0.33 -14.01 -16.71
C LEU A 11 -0.09 -14.06 -15.20
N MET A 12 0.76 -14.96 -14.71
CA MET A 12 1.09 -15.05 -13.29
C MET A 12 1.76 -13.76 -12.79
N LEU A 13 2.77 -13.26 -13.50
CA LEU A 13 3.45 -12.01 -13.17
C LEU A 13 2.49 -10.82 -13.18
N LEU A 14 1.64 -10.73 -14.21
CA LEU A 14 0.63 -9.68 -14.32
C LEU A 14 -0.32 -9.72 -13.12
N THR A 15 -0.82 -10.89 -12.73
CA THR A 15 -1.70 -11.02 -11.56
C THR A 15 -1.00 -10.60 -10.27
N MET A 16 0.27 -10.95 -10.08
CA MET A 16 1.04 -10.54 -8.90
C MET A 16 1.19 -9.02 -8.82
N VAL A 17 1.50 -8.37 -9.95
CA VAL A 17 1.62 -6.90 -10.02
C VAL A 17 0.29 -6.23 -9.73
N ILE A 18 -0.80 -6.69 -10.34
CA ILE A 18 -2.14 -6.12 -10.12
C ILE A 18 -2.54 -6.25 -8.65
N VAL A 19 -2.36 -7.43 -8.05
CA VAL A 19 -2.68 -7.66 -6.63
C VAL A 19 -1.83 -6.79 -5.73
N SER A 20 -0.53 -6.65 -6.01
CA SER A 20 0.36 -5.77 -5.23
C SER A 20 -0.08 -4.30 -5.28
N ILE A 21 -0.41 -3.79 -6.46
CA ILE A 21 -0.91 -2.41 -6.62
C ILE A 21 -2.25 -2.25 -5.89
N ALA A 22 -3.17 -3.21 -6.04
CA ALA A 22 -4.46 -3.16 -5.37
C ALA A 22 -4.31 -3.11 -3.85
N VAL A 23 -3.48 -3.99 -3.27
CA VAL A 23 -3.21 -3.98 -1.82
C VAL A 23 -2.59 -2.66 -1.38
N PHE A 24 -1.57 -2.18 -2.11
CA PHE A 24 -0.92 -0.89 -1.82
C PHE A 24 -1.92 0.26 -1.80
N LEU A 25 -2.74 0.39 -2.85
CA LEU A 25 -3.76 1.43 -2.94
C LEU A 25 -4.82 1.29 -1.85
N ILE A 26 -5.25 0.07 -1.51
CA ILE A 26 -6.19 -0.15 -0.40
C ILE A 26 -5.57 0.29 0.93
N THR A 27 -4.29 -0.02 1.16
CA THR A 27 -3.60 0.37 2.40
C THR A 27 -3.31 1.86 2.48
N GLU A 28 -3.04 2.51 1.36
CA GLU A 28 -2.76 3.95 1.29
C GLU A 28 -4.05 4.79 1.29
N ALA A 29 -5.10 4.31 0.64
CA ALA A 29 -6.43 4.93 0.64
C ALA A 29 -7.21 4.65 1.93
N ALA A 30 -6.76 3.70 2.77
CA ALA A 30 -7.34 3.49 4.08
C ALA A 30 -7.18 4.80 4.88
N PRO A 31 -8.28 5.43 5.31
CA PRO A 31 -8.22 6.69 6.04
C PRO A 31 -7.59 6.41 7.42
N GLY A 32 -6.29 6.63 7.50
CA GLY A 32 -5.51 6.60 8.72
C GLY A 32 -4.54 7.75 8.65
N ASN A 33 -4.66 8.71 9.57
CA ASN A 33 -3.63 9.72 9.68
C ASN A 33 -2.30 9.00 9.94
N VAL A 34 -1.33 9.16 9.03
CA VAL A 34 0.01 8.58 9.13
C VAL A 34 0.64 8.88 10.49
N ALA A 35 0.40 10.07 11.04
CA ALA A 35 0.87 10.45 12.36
C ALA A 35 0.26 9.57 13.47
N ARG A 36 -1.02 9.19 13.41
CA ARG A 36 -1.64 8.26 14.39
C ARG A 36 -1.20 6.81 14.19
N ASN A 37 -0.87 6.42 12.96
CA ASN A 37 -0.33 5.09 12.68
C ASN A 37 1.10 4.92 13.22
N VAL A 38 1.91 5.99 13.17
CA VAL A 38 3.32 5.97 13.61
C VAL A 38 3.47 6.33 15.09
N LEU A 39 2.73 7.32 15.57
CA LEU A 39 2.86 7.86 16.92
C LEU A 39 1.80 7.30 17.91
N GLY A 40 0.82 6.55 17.42
CA GLY A 40 -0.21 5.87 18.22
C GLY A 40 -1.55 6.62 18.33
N VAL A 41 -2.54 5.94 18.92
CA VAL A 41 -3.95 6.41 18.97
C VAL A 41 -4.16 7.59 19.93
N HIS A 42 -3.21 7.85 20.84
CA HIS A 42 -3.32 8.88 21.89
C HIS A 42 -2.56 10.17 21.60
N ILE A 43 -2.21 10.46 20.34
CA ILE A 43 -1.45 11.67 20.03
C ILE A 43 -2.28 12.93 20.21
N THR A 44 -1.65 13.99 20.67
CA THR A 44 -2.30 15.31 20.69
C THR A 44 -2.34 15.89 19.26
N PRO A 45 -3.34 16.73 18.94
CA PRO A 45 -3.41 17.39 17.62
C PRO A 45 -2.18 18.24 17.27
N GLU A 46 -1.45 18.74 18.27
CA GLU A 46 -0.22 19.51 18.08
C GLU A 46 0.95 18.61 17.62
N GLN A 47 1.06 17.41 18.18
CA GLN A 47 2.05 16.41 17.76
C GLN A 47 1.73 15.87 16.36
N GLU A 48 0.44 15.73 16.05
CA GLU A 48 -0.07 15.40 14.73
C GLU A 48 0.39 16.41 13.67
N ALA A 49 0.18 17.70 13.93
CA ALA A 49 0.56 18.78 13.01
C ALA A 49 2.09 18.94 12.87
N SER A 50 2.84 18.75 13.95
CA SER A 50 4.31 18.80 13.92
C SER A 50 4.91 17.68 13.06
N PHE A 51 4.36 16.47 13.15
CA PHE A 51 4.82 15.32 12.36
C PHE A 51 4.48 15.45 10.87
N LEU A 52 3.33 16.05 10.53
CA LEU A 52 2.92 16.27 9.14
C LEU A 52 3.63 17.45 8.47
N ASN A 53 4.18 18.39 9.24
CA ASN A 53 4.91 19.57 8.74
C ASN A 53 6.44 19.38 8.74
N GLN A 54 6.93 18.16 9.01
CA GLN A 54 8.35 17.81 9.05
C GLN A 54 8.84 17.31 7.69
#